data_AF-A0A852N966-F1
#
_entry.id   AF-A0A852N966-F1
#
_cell.length_a   1.000
_cell.length_b   1.000
_cell.length_c   1.000
_cell.angle_alpha   90.00
_cell.angle_beta   90.00
_cell.angle_gamma   90.00
#
_symmetry.space_group_name_H-M   'P 1'
#
loop_
_entity.id
_entity.type
_entity.pdbx_description
1 polymer ?
#
loop_
_entity_poly.entity_id
_entity_poly.type
_entity_poly.pdbx_seq_one_letter_code
_entity_poly.pdbx_strand_id
1 'polypeptide(L)'
;LSVSTVSVFTRKAKVKKQLLKEVVGNDKWCVNNKYDRSRTPLPVEKIIRRAEHWIDREVPYDVLGSNCEHFVTELRYGEGVSDQVSDT
;
A
#
# COMPACT_ATOMS: atom_id res chain seq x y z
N LEU A 1 20.21 -28.45 18.53
CA LEU A 1 19.19 -27.40 18.37
C LEU A 1 19.01 -27.19 16.87
N SER A 2 17.94 -27.72 16.29
CA SER A 2 17.64 -27.51 14.87
C SER A 2 17.14 -26.08 14.71
N VAL A 3 17.93 -25.23 14.06
CA VAL A 3 17.45 -23.91 13.62
C VAL A 3 16.58 -24.17 12.40
N SER A 4 15.27 -24.26 12.61
CA SER A 4 14.31 -24.18 11.52
C SER A 4 14.38 -22.77 10.96
N THR A 5 15.10 -22.60 9.86
CA THR A 5 14.98 -21.41 9.01
C THR A 5 13.59 -21.42 8.41
N VAL A 6 12.66 -20.71 9.04
CA VAL A 6 11.37 -20.40 8.42
C VAL A 6 11.73 -19.60 7.16
N SER A 7 11.65 -20.24 6.00
CA SER A 7 11.76 -19.55 4.73
C SER A 7 10.58 -18.59 4.66
N VAL A 8 10.84 -17.31 4.98
CA VAL A 8 9.88 -16.24 4.71
C VAL A 8 9.83 -16.12 3.20
N PHE A 9 8.88 -16.81 2.58
CA PHE A 9 8.55 -16.61 1.18
C PHE A 9 8.14 -15.14 1.03
N THR A 10 9.05 -14.29 0.55
CA THR A 10 8.71 -12.92 0.18
C THR A 10 7.74 -13.01 -0.99
N ARG A 11 6.44 -12.88 -0.71
CA ARG A 11 5.46 -12.77 -1.80
C ARG A 11 5.75 -11.46 -2.51
N LYS A 12 5.54 -11.41 -3.82
CA LYS A 12 5.62 -10.17 -4.59
C LYS A 12 4.21 -9.80 -5.03
N ALA A 13 3.93 -8.51 -5.10
CA ALA A 13 2.69 -8.00 -5.65
C ALA A 13 3.00 -7.06 -6.80
N LYS A 14 2.11 -7.08 -7.80
CA LYS A 14 2.20 -6.20 -8.97
C LYS A 14 1.22 -5.04 -8.79
N VAL A 15 1.71 -3.81 -8.92
CA VAL A 15 0.85 -2.62 -8.90
C VAL A 15 0.06 -2.56 -10.21
N LYS A 16 -1.27 -2.42 -10.11
CA LYS A 16 -2.19 -2.37 -11.26
C LYS A 16 -3.03 -1.09 -11.21
N LYS A 17 -3.40 -0.60 -12.39
CA LYS A 17 -4.43 0.44 -12.59
C LYS A 17 -5.66 -0.21 -13.19
N GLN A 18 -6.77 -0.17 -12.47
CA GLN A 18 -8.03 -0.81 -12.85
C GLN A 18 -9.22 0.10 -12.53
N LEU A 19 -10.38 -0.19 -13.11
CA LEU A 19 -11.60 0.53 -12.77
C LEU A 19 -12.02 0.19 -11.33
N LEU A 20 -12.41 1.20 -10.55
CA LEU A 20 -12.83 0.98 -9.15
C LEU A 20 -13.96 -0.05 -9.04
N LYS A 21 -14.92 -0.03 -9.99
CA LYS A 21 -16.02 -1.01 -10.05
C LYS A 21 -15.54 -2.47 -10.22
N GLU A 22 -14.41 -2.68 -10.89
CA GLU A 22 -13.83 -4.02 -11.08
C GLU A 22 -13.07 -4.48 -9.83
N VAL A 23 -12.44 -3.54 -9.12
CA VAL A 23 -11.69 -3.83 -7.87
C VAL A 23 -12.64 -4.11 -6.72
N VAL A 24 -13.72 -3.33 -6.59
CA VAL A 24 -14.68 -3.43 -5.48
C VAL A 24 -15.71 -4.54 -5.70
N GLY A 25 -16.12 -4.79 -6.95
CA GLY A 25 -17.23 -5.68 -7.24
C GLY A 25 -18.52 -5.23 -6.55
N ASN A 26 -19.04 -6.06 -5.65
CA ASN A 26 -20.30 -5.82 -4.92
C ASN A 26 -20.08 -5.34 -3.47
N ASP A 27 -18.83 -5.16 -3.04
CA ASP A 27 -18.51 -4.79 -1.67
C ASP A 27 -18.77 -3.30 -1.39
N LYS A 28 -18.97 -2.98 -0.11
CA LYS A 28 -19.06 -1.57 0.34
C LYS A 28 -17.67 -0.96 0.38
N TRP A 29 -17.57 0.31 0.00
CA TRP A 29 -16.33 1.07 0.05
C TRP A 29 -16.60 2.51 0.49
N CYS A 30 -15.57 3.18 0.97
CA CYS A 30 -15.59 4.60 1.28
C CYS A 30 -14.24 5.23 0.95
N VAL A 31 -14.23 6.55 0.70
CA VAL A 31 -12.98 7.32 0.68
C VAL A 31 -12.51 7.49 2.12
N ASN A 32 -11.30 7.01 2.42
CA ASN A 32 -10.70 7.13 3.74
C ASN A 32 -9.30 7.74 3.65
N ASN A 33 -9.21 9.07 3.60
CA ASN A 33 -7.94 9.78 3.71
C ASN A 33 -7.49 9.83 5.18
N LYS A 34 -7.09 8.67 5.70
CA LYS A 34 -6.93 8.38 7.14
C LYS A 34 -6.15 9.44 7.93
N TYR A 35 -5.11 10.05 7.32
CA TYR A 35 -4.20 10.95 8.01
C TYR A 35 -4.32 12.43 7.61
N ASP A 36 -5.33 12.84 6.85
CA ASP A 36 -5.47 14.25 6.42
C ASP A 36 -5.63 15.23 7.58
N ARG A 37 -6.04 14.75 8.77
CA ARG A 37 -6.12 15.56 9.99
C ARG A 37 -4.77 15.88 10.61
N SER A 38 -3.75 15.06 10.37
CA SER A 38 -2.41 15.19 10.98
C SER A 38 -1.29 15.34 9.96
N ARG A 39 -1.55 15.12 8.67
CA ARG A 39 -0.58 15.16 7.58
C ARG A 39 -1.16 15.90 6.38
N THR A 40 -0.43 16.88 5.87
CA THR A 40 -0.80 17.57 4.64
C THR A 40 -0.55 16.66 3.44
N PRO A 41 -1.56 16.36 2.60
CA PRO A 41 -1.35 15.58 1.39
C PRO A 41 -0.51 16.36 0.38
N LEU A 42 0.22 15.64 -0.48
CA LEU A 42 0.87 16.23 -1.65
C LEU A 42 -0.16 16.79 -2.64
N PRO A 43 0.24 17.71 -3.54
CA PRO A 43 -0.62 18.14 -4.64
C PRO A 43 -1.17 16.95 -5.44
N VAL A 44 -2.44 17.01 -5.84
CA VAL A 44 -3.15 15.89 -6.46
C VAL A 44 -2.41 15.36 -7.69
N GLU A 45 -1.88 16.25 -8.53
CA GLU A 45 -1.13 15.90 -9.74
C GLU A 45 0.14 15.13 -9.39
N LYS A 46 0.80 15.47 -8.27
CA LYS A 46 2.00 14.77 -7.79
C LYS A 46 1.65 13.39 -7.26
N ILE A 47 0.53 13.22 -6.57
CA ILE A 47 0.04 11.92 -6.09
C ILE A 47 -0.24 11.01 -7.28
N ILE A 48 -1.00 11.49 -8.27
CA ILE A 48 -1.33 10.72 -9.48
C ILE A 48 -0.05 10.34 -10.23
N ARG A 49 0.86 11.29 -10.48
CA ARG A 49 2.12 11.02 -11.18
C ARG A 49 2.97 9.96 -10.47
N ARG A 50 3.02 10.00 -9.13
CA ARG A 50 3.72 8.99 -8.33
C ARG A 50 3.04 7.63 -8.46
N ALA A 51 1.72 7.55 -8.34
CA ALA A 51 0.98 6.30 -8.48
C ALA A 51 1.19 5.66 -9.86
N GLU A 52 1.14 6.46 -10.92
CA GLU A 52 1.33 5.99 -12.29
C GLU A 52 2.74 5.48 -12.56
N HIS A 53 3.76 6.07 -11.91
CA HIS A 53 5.14 5.61 -12.01
C HIS A 53 5.34 4.16 -11.53
N TRP A 54 4.47 3.67 -10.64
CA TRP A 54 4.55 2.33 -10.07
C TRP A 54 3.79 1.27 -10.86
N ILE A 55 2.95 1.65 -11.82
CA ILE A 55 2.16 0.69 -12.60
C ILE A 55 3.07 -0.37 -13.22
N ASP A 56 2.61 -1.62 -13.16
CA ASP A 56 3.28 -2.82 -13.64
C ASP A 56 4.56 -3.24 -12.88
N ARG A 57 4.99 -2.50 -11.86
CA ARG A 57 6.14 -2.89 -11.04
C ARG A 57 5.76 -3.93 -10.01
N GLU A 58 6.69 -4.83 -9.74
CA GLU A 58 6.63 -5.73 -8.60
C GLU A 58 7.20 -5.04 -7.37
N VAL A 59 6.44 -5.03 -6.29
CA VAL A 59 6.90 -4.66 -4.96
C VAL A 59 7.01 -5.91 -4.10
N PRO A 60 7.98 -6.00 -3.18
CA PRO A 60 7.91 -6.97 -2.10
C PRO A 60 6.53 -6.83 -1.45
N TYR A 61 5.87 -7.94 -1.17
CA TYR A 61 4.55 -7.98 -0.58
C TYR A 61 4.63 -8.82 0.68
N ASP A 62 4.77 -8.13 1.80
CA ASP A 62 4.38 -8.71 3.07
C ASP A 62 2.86 -8.83 3.05
N VAL A 63 2.39 -10.06 3.17
CA VAL A 63 1.04 -10.51 2.84
C VAL A 63 0.01 -9.93 3.80
N LEU A 64 0.46 -9.36 4.91
CA LEU A 64 -0.37 -8.99 6.05
C LEU A 64 -0.36 -7.46 6.24
N GLY A 65 -0.95 -6.75 5.29
CA GLY A 65 -1.39 -5.36 5.46
C GLY A 65 -0.31 -4.27 5.34
N SER A 66 0.91 -4.53 5.84
CA SER A 66 2.00 -3.53 5.92
C SER A 66 2.23 -2.79 4.60
N ASN A 67 2.28 -3.51 3.48
CA ASN A 67 2.72 -2.91 2.23
C ASN A 67 1.65 -2.09 1.52
N CYS A 68 0.36 -2.38 1.72
CA CYS A 68 -0.70 -1.63 1.04
C CYS A 68 -0.91 -0.25 1.67
N GLU A 69 -1.06 -0.18 2.99
CA GLU A 69 -1.23 1.11 3.68
C GLU A 69 0.04 1.95 3.58
N HIS A 70 1.20 1.33 3.77
CA HIS A 70 2.50 1.99 3.61
C HIS A 70 2.68 2.52 2.18
N PHE A 71 2.33 1.74 1.16
CA PHE A 71 2.43 2.18 -0.24
C PHE A 71 1.53 3.38 -0.52
N VAL A 72 0.24 3.33 -0.14
CA VAL A 72 -0.68 4.45 -0.46
C VAL A 72 -0.39 5.70 0.36
N THR A 73 0.18 5.57 1.56
CA THR A 73 0.61 6.74 2.38
C THR A 73 1.89 7.37 1.86
N GLU A 74 2.86 6.58 1.39
CA GLU A 74 4.05 7.09 0.67
C GLU A 74 3.64 7.88 -0.58
N LEU A 75 2.63 7.39 -1.32
CA LEU A 75 2.10 8.10 -2.47
C LEU A 75 1.41 9.42 -2.09
N ARG A 76 0.55 9.41 -1.07
CA ARG A 76 -0.30 10.55 -0.69
C ARG A 76 0.45 11.64 0.10
N TYR A 77 1.27 11.24 1.06
CA TYR A 77 1.91 12.13 2.03
C TYR A 77 3.41 12.27 1.81
N GLY A 78 4.02 11.38 1.01
CA GLY A 78 5.47 11.36 0.79
C GLY A 78 6.28 10.71 1.90
N GLU A 79 5.59 10.02 2.82
CA GLU A 79 6.18 9.17 3.83
C GLU A 79 5.22 8.00 4.09
N GLY A 80 5.71 6.77 3.88
CA GLY A 80 4.98 5.54 4.13
C GLY A 80 4.81 5.25 5.61
N VAL A 81 3.57 5.14 6.07
CA VAL A 81 3.22 4.78 7.45
C VAL A 81 2.15 3.70 7.42
N SER A 82 2.27 2.75 8.35
CA SER A 82 1.26 1.71 8.58
C SER A 82 1.10 1.52 10.08
N ASP A 83 -0.12 1.69 10.59
CA ASP A 83 -0.45 1.36 11.98
C ASP A 83 -0.70 -0.16 12.15
N GLN A 84 -0.50 -0.96 11.10
CA GLN A 84 -0.83 -2.38 11.07
C GLN A 84 0.28 -3.29 11.63
N VAL A 85 1.39 -2.70 12.09
CA VAL A 85 2.49 -3.43 12.76
C VAL A 85 2.59 -2.96 14.20
N SER A 86 2.32 -3.87 15.14
CA SER A 86 2.94 -3.81 16.47
C SER A 86 4.35 -4.36 16.32
N ASP A 87 5.38 -3.59 16.70
CA ASP A 87 6.77 -4.05 16.73
C ASP A 87 6.85 -5.46 17.32
N THR A 88 7.44 -6.40 16.59
CA THR A 88 7.93 -7.67 17.14
C THR A 88 9.25 -8.02 16.49
#